data_AF-A0A510G7B2-F1
#
_entry.id   AF-A0A510G7B2-F1
#
_cell.length_a   1.000
_cell.length_b   1.000
_cell.length_c   1.000
_cell.angle_alpha   90.00
_cell.angle_beta   90.00
_cell.angle_gamma   90.00
#
_symmetry.space_group_name_H-M   'P 1'
#
loop_
_entity.id
_entity.type
_entity.pdbx_description
1 polymer ?
#
loop_
_entity_poly.entity_id
_entity_poly.type
_entity_poly.pdbx_seq_one_letter_code
_entity_poly.pdbx_strand_id
1 'polypeptide(L)'
;MIELAGAAETYQSADIKSQVTGQILSVNFDDGQEVKAGDLLYEIDSRPFQNQLQQAQANLLSDTYNLKNAIKEEARYRALYEEKAVSEEQYL
;
A
#
# COMPACT_ATOMS: atom_id res chain seq x y z
N MET A 1 -26.20 53.70 -24.85
CA MET A 1 -24.93 53.19 -24.32
C MET A 1 -25.29 52.10 -23.33
N ILE A 2 -24.96 50.85 -23.62
CA ILE A 2 -25.19 49.72 -22.70
C ILE A 2 -23.80 49.36 -22.18
N GLU A 3 -23.57 49.50 -20.87
CA GLU A 3 -22.41 48.92 -20.21
C GLU A 3 -22.80 47.58 -19.61
N LEU A 4 -22.05 46.53 -19.97
CA LEU A 4 -22.13 45.22 -19.34
C LEU A 4 -20.90 45.06 -18.44
N ALA A 5 -21.10 45.06 -17.13
CA ALA A 5 -20.10 44.58 -16.19
C ALA A 5 -20.27 43.05 -16.08
N GLY A 6 -19.31 42.29 -16.63
CA GLY A 6 -19.24 40.83 -16.47
C GLY A 6 -18.19 40.46 -15.44
N ALA A 7 -18.54 39.60 -14.48
CA ALA A 7 -17.56 38.98 -13.58
C ALA A 7 -17.02 37.71 -14.25
N ALA A 8 -15.70 37.57 -14.30
CA ALA A 8 -15.07 36.32 -14.70
C ALA A 8 -15.12 35.34 -13.54
N GLU A 9 -15.70 34.15 -13.76
CA GLU A 9 -15.73 33.07 -12.79
C GLU A 9 -14.71 31.99 -13.18
N THR A 10 -14.18 31.27 -12.18
CA THR A 10 -13.26 30.17 -12.45
C THR A 10 -14.03 29.02 -13.08
N TYR A 11 -13.60 28.55 -14.26
CA TYR A 11 -14.29 27.47 -14.97
C TYR A 11 -14.36 26.17 -14.15
N GLN A 12 -13.28 25.84 -13.43
CA GLN A 12 -13.19 24.72 -12.49
C GLN A 12 -12.22 25.07 -11.36
N SER A 13 -12.63 24.83 -10.12
CA SER A 13 -11.78 24.94 -8.94
C SER A 13 -11.68 23.59 -8.24
N ALA A 14 -10.49 23.22 -7.78
CA ALA A 14 -10.25 21.99 -7.04
C ALA A 14 -9.36 22.27 -5.83
N ASP A 15 -9.80 21.84 -4.65
CA ASP A 15 -8.98 21.86 -3.46
C ASP A 15 -7.99 20.69 -3.49
N ILE A 16 -6.70 20.97 -3.55
CA ILE A 16 -5.66 19.94 -3.51
C ILE A 16 -5.39 19.57 -2.05
N LYS A 17 -5.60 18.29 -1.71
CA LYS A 17 -5.41 17.74 -0.37
C LYS A 17 -4.57 16.49 -0.42
N SER A 18 -3.74 16.28 0.60
CA SER A 18 -3.04 15.01 0.75
C SER A 18 -4.02 13.88 1.09
N GLN A 19 -3.84 12.72 0.46
CA GLN A 19 -4.57 11.50 0.80
C GLN A 19 -3.99 10.79 2.02
N VAL A 20 -2.77 11.16 2.43
CA VAL A 20 -2.05 10.55 3.55
C VAL A 20 -1.50 11.60 4.50
N THR A 21 -1.46 11.28 5.80
CA THR A 21 -0.83 12.15 6.79
C THR A 21 0.69 11.96 6.74
N GLY A 22 1.46 13.04 6.78
CA GLY A 22 2.91 12.98 6.85
C GLY A 22 3.55 14.37 6.86
N GLN A 23 4.85 14.39 7.12
CA GLN A 23 5.64 15.62 7.05
C GLN A 23 5.89 15.99 5.58
N ILE A 24 5.64 17.26 5.22
CA ILE A 24 6.01 17.79 3.90
C ILE A 24 7.53 17.96 3.87
N LEU A 25 8.18 17.32 2.88
CA LEU A 25 9.61 17.44 2.59
C LEU A 25 9.89 18.62 1.67
N SER A 26 9.06 18.81 0.65
CA SER A 26 9.23 19.89 -0.33
C SER A 26 7.89 20.39 -0.86
N VAL A 27 7.86 21.67 -1.21
CA VAL A 27 6.81 22.33 -1.98
C VAL A 27 7.45 22.72 -3.33
N ASN A 28 6.84 22.29 -4.43
CA ASN A 28 7.45 22.30 -5.76
C ASN A 28 6.72 23.24 -6.74
N PHE A 29 6.12 24.31 -6.23
CA PHE A 29 5.48 25.36 -7.02
C PHE A 29 5.57 26.71 -6.31
N ASP A 30 5.51 27.78 -7.09
CA ASP A 30 5.43 29.16 -6.62
C ASP A 30 3.98 29.68 -6.58
N ASP A 31 3.71 30.69 -5.75
CA ASP A 31 2.39 31.31 -5.66
C ASP A 31 1.93 31.89 -7.01
N GLY A 32 0.77 31.43 -7.48
CA GLY A 32 0.20 31.85 -8.77
C GLY A 32 0.81 31.15 -9.99
N GLN A 33 1.69 30.17 -9.80
CA GLN A 33 2.24 29.36 -10.88
C GLN A 33 1.14 28.51 -11.55
N GLU A 34 1.13 28.48 -12.87
CA GLU A 34 0.31 27.55 -13.64
C GLU A 34 0.87 26.13 -13.51
N VAL A 35 0.04 25.20 -13.04
CA VAL A 35 0.38 23.78 -12.87
C VAL A 35 -0.61 22.91 -13.64
N LYS A 36 -0.14 21.74 -14.09
CA LYS A 36 -0.92 20.78 -14.86
C LYS A 36 -1.19 19.53 -14.04
N ALA A 37 -2.19 18.77 -14.47
CA ALA A 37 -2.48 17.49 -13.85
C ALA A 37 -1.26 16.55 -13.93
N GLY A 38 -0.86 16.01 -12.79
CA GLY A 38 0.30 15.14 -12.66
C GLY A 38 1.59 15.85 -12.23
N ASP A 39 1.60 17.18 -12.15
CA ASP A 39 2.74 17.91 -11.63
C ASP A 39 2.95 17.58 -10.14
N LEU A 40 4.22 17.40 -9.76
CA LEU A 40 4.59 17.22 -8.37
C LEU A 40 4.43 18.56 -7.65
N LEU A 41 3.45 18.67 -6.76
CA LEU A 41 3.21 19.89 -5.98
C LEU A 41 3.82 19.80 -4.58
N TYR A 42 3.66 18.66 -3.94
CA TYR A 42 4.13 18.40 -2.58
C TYR A 42 4.80 17.04 -2.51
N GLU A 43 5.93 16.99 -1.82
CA GLU A 43 6.57 15.73 -1.45
C GLU A 43 6.34 15.45 0.03
N ILE A 44 5.83 14.27 0.34
CA ILE A 44 5.58 13.84 1.72
C ILE A 44 6.60 12.76 2.08
N ASP A 45 7.09 12.79 3.32
CA ASP A 45 8.02 11.78 3.83
C ASP A 45 7.43 10.37 3.71
N SER A 46 8.00 9.60 2.78
CA SER A 46 7.53 8.26 2.45
C SER A 46 8.12 7.17 3.35
N ARG A 47 9.10 7.47 4.20
CA ARG A 47 9.80 6.47 5.02
C ARG A 47 8.85 5.65 5.92
N PRO A 48 7.85 6.24 6.60
CA PRO A 48 6.90 5.44 7.40
C PRO A 48 6.12 4.44 6.54
N PHE A 49 5.71 4.85 5.33
CA PHE A 49 4.98 4.00 4.40
C PHE A 49 5.87 2.89 3.82
N GLN A 50 7.12 3.22 3.47
CA GLN A 50 8.11 2.23 3.01
C GLN A 50 8.42 1.20 4.09
N ASN A 51 8.53 1.62 5.35
CA ASN A 51 8.75 0.71 6.47
C ASN A 51 7.54 -0.21 6.71
N GLN A 52 6.31 0.33 6.64
CA GLN A 52 5.10 -0.48 6.74
C GLN A 52 4.99 -1.50 5.59
N LEU A 53 5.32 -1.08 4.36
CA LEU A 53 5.35 -1.97 3.21
C LEU A 53 6.36 -3.10 3.39
N GLN A 54 7.59 -2.78 3.82
CA GLN A 54 8.62 -3.78 4.08
C GLN A 54 8.19 -4.76 5.19
N GLN A 55 7.57 -4.27 6.26
CA GLN A 55 7.06 -5.13 7.33
C GLN A 55 5.97 -6.08 6.82
N ALA A 56 5.04 -5.57 6.00
CA ALA A 56 3.98 -6.39 5.41
C ALA A 56 4.54 -7.47 4.47
N GLN A 57 5.55 -7.12 3.68
CA GLN A 57 6.25 -8.07 2.80
C GLN A 57 7.00 -9.15 3.59
N ALA A 58 7.66 -8.78 4.70
CA ALA A 58 8.34 -9.73 5.57
C ALA A 58 7.36 -10.70 6.22
N ASN A 59 6.20 -10.21 6.67
CA ASN A 59 5.14 -11.05 7.23
C ASN A 59 4.61 -12.04 6.19
N LEU A 60 4.31 -11.57 4.97
CA LEU A 60 3.88 -12.43 3.87
C LEU A 60 4.90 -13.53 3.55
N LEU A 61 6.19 -13.20 3.57
CA LEU A 61 7.25 -14.17 3.32
C LEU A 61 7.30 -15.23 4.43
N SER A 62 7.24 -14.81 5.70
CA SER A 62 7.17 -15.71 6.86
C SER A 62 5.98 -16.66 6.76
N ASP A 63 4.79 -16.13 6.46
CA ASP A 63 3.56 -16.91 6.34
C ASP A 63 3.64 -17.90 5.18
N THR A 64 4.26 -17.50 4.07
CA THR A 64 4.51 -18.39 2.93
C THR A 64 5.43 -19.56 3.32
N TYR A 65 6.47 -19.31 4.14
CA TYR A 65 7.33 -20.38 4.64
C TYR A 65 6.60 -21.30 5.62
N ASN A 66 5.81 -20.73 6.53
CA ASN A 66 4.99 -21.50 7.47
C ASN A 66 4.02 -22.43 6.74
N LEU A 67 3.35 -21.91 5.71
CA LEU A 67 2.46 -22.71 4.85
C LEU A 67 3.21 -23.84 4.15
N LYS A 68 4.37 -23.55 3.55
CA LYS A 68 5.19 -24.58 2.90
C LYS A 68 5.64 -25.68 3.87
N ASN A 69 6.00 -25.31 5.09
CA ASN A 69 6.41 -26.27 6.11
C ASN A 69 5.22 -27.12 6.57
N ALA A 70 4.06 -26.49 6.82
CA ALA A 70 2.84 -27.20 7.18
C ALA A 70 2.41 -28.23 6.11
N ILE A 71 2.50 -27.87 4.83
CA ILE A 71 2.21 -28.80 3.72
C ILE A 71 3.19 -29.99 3.71
N LYS A 72 4.49 -29.73 3.90
CA LYS A 72 5.49 -30.81 3.97
C LYS A 72 5.26 -31.74 5.16
N GLU A 73 4.88 -31.15 6.28
CA GLU A 73 4.60 -31.88 7.52
C GLU A 73 3.39 -32.80 7.36
N GLU A 74 2.30 -32.27 6.79
CA GLU A 74 1.08 -33.05 6.48
C GLU A 74 1.40 -34.21 5.52
N ALA A 75 2.15 -33.95 4.44
CA ALA A 75 2.55 -34.98 3.50
C ALA A 75 3.39 -36.08 4.16
N ARG A 76 4.28 -35.72 5.09
CA ARG A 76 5.09 -36.69 5.85
C ARG A 76 4.22 -37.55 6.75
N TYR A 77 3.31 -36.95 7.51
CA TYR A 77 2.39 -37.69 8.39
C TYR A 77 1.48 -38.63 7.60
N ARG A 78 0.98 -38.19 6.44
CA ARG A 78 0.20 -39.02 5.52
C ARG A 78 0.98 -40.25 5.05
N ALA A 79 2.22 -40.07 4.60
CA ALA A 79 3.07 -41.18 4.15
C ALA A 79 3.36 -42.20 5.27
N LEU A 80 3.66 -41.72 6.49
CA LEU A 80 3.92 -42.58 7.65
C LEU A 80 2.69 -43.41 8.06
N TYR A 81 1.49 -42.82 7.95
CA TYR A 81 0.22 -43.51 8.17
C TYR A 81 -0.02 -44.60 7.11
N GLU A 82 0.24 -44.30 5.84
CA GLU A 82 0.06 -45.24 4.72
C GLU A 82 1.04 -46.44 4.77
N GLU A 83 2.27 -46.22 5.24
CA GLU A 83 3.28 -47.28 5.41
C GLU A 83 3.01 -48.23 6.60
N LYS A 84 1.90 -48.05 7.35
CA LYS A 84 1.58 -48.80 8.58
C LYS A 84 2.70 -48.76 9.64
N ALA A 85 3.55 -47.73 9.58
CA ALA A 85 4.74 -47.62 10.42
C ALA A 85 4.49 -46.88 11.76
N VAL A 86 3.28 -46.35 11.97
CA VAL A 86 2.88 -45.64 13.21
C VAL A 86 1.42 -45.94 13.59
N SER A 87 1.19 -46.11 14.90
CA SER A 87 -0.11 -46.33 15.54
C SER A 87 -1.06 -45.15 15.31
N GLU A 88 -2.37 -45.40 15.15
CA GLU A 88 -3.47 -44.41 14.99
C GLU A 88 -3.44 -43.26 16.02
N GLU A 89 -2.78 -43.46 17.16
CA GLU A 89 -2.73 -42.56 18.30
C GLU A 89 -1.90 -41.27 18.08
N GLN A 90 -1.13 -41.17 16.98
CA GLN A 90 -0.39 -39.96 16.60
C GLN A 90 -1.07 -39.10 15.52
N TYR A 91 -2.22 -39.55 14.99
CA TYR A 91 -2.95 -38.86 13.92
C TYR A 91 -4.05 -37.91 14.44
N LEU A 92 -4.43 -38.02 15.72
CA LEU A 92 -5.40 -37.15 16.41
C LEU A 92 -4.70 -36.06 17.23
#